data_AF-A0A7C1XMX2-F1
#
_entry.id   AF-A0A7C1XMX2-F1
#
_cell.length_a   1.000
_cell.length_b   1.000
_cell.length_c   1.000
_cell.angle_alpha   90.00
_cell.angle_beta   90.00
_cell.angle_gamma   90.00
#
_symmetry.space_group_name_H-M   'P 1'
#
loop_
_entity.id
_entity.type
_entity.pdbx_description
1 polymer ?
#
loop_
_entity_poly.entity_id
_entity_poly.type
_entity_poly.pdbx_seq_one_letter_code
_entity_poly.pdbx_strand_id
1 'polypeptide(L)'
;MLGTNHFSNGDAGVRAIDAGREYMFFVLDRFFHPQVICADPGGTCSRLEDAIHFLKKHQEREERLMIEAGYLGYGFATHKRKHKELQRNLDKMRRTLVCGGYDSAMVADFLTEWMKRHATNFDKPFGDFVRRGGTKTI
;
A
#
# COMPACT_ATOMS: atom_id res chain seq x y z
N MET A 1 -10.92 -18.55 10.34
CA MET A 1 -10.73 -19.12 9.00
C MET A 1 -9.66 -18.27 8.32
N LEU A 2 -8.43 -18.78 8.26
CA LEU A 2 -7.33 -18.13 7.52
C LEU A 2 -7.46 -18.56 6.07
N GLY A 3 -7.81 -17.63 5.18
CA GLY A 3 -7.90 -17.96 3.77
C GLY A 3 -8.71 -16.94 2.99
N THR A 4 -8.07 -15.89 2.52
CA THR A 4 -8.47 -15.29 1.25
C THR A 4 -7.27 -15.30 0.31
N ASN A 5 -7.41 -16.07 -0.78
CA ASN A 5 -6.51 -16.11 -1.93
C ASN A 5 -6.42 -14.71 -2.57
N HIS A 6 -5.56 -13.83 -2.04
CA HIS A 6 -5.25 -12.53 -2.64
C HIS A 6 -4.11 -12.60 -3.68
N PHE A 7 -3.61 -13.80 -4.00
CA PHE A 7 -2.27 -14.02 -4.55
C PHE A 7 -2.20 -14.38 -6.05
N SER A 8 -3.12 -13.93 -6.91
CA SER A 8 -2.92 -14.14 -8.36
C SER A 8 -3.45 -13.08 -9.31
N ASN A 9 -4.37 -12.22 -8.86
CA ASN A 9 -4.90 -11.13 -9.69
C ASN A 9 -4.31 -9.80 -9.21
N GLY A 10 -3.21 -9.36 -9.84
CA GLY A 10 -2.61 -8.04 -9.58
C GLY A 10 -1.09 -8.01 -9.39
N ASP A 11 -0.39 -9.13 -9.58
CA ASP A 11 1.08 -9.13 -9.47
C ASP A 11 1.73 -8.22 -10.50
N ALA A 12 2.64 -7.38 -10.01
CA ALA A 12 3.53 -6.60 -10.84
C ALA A 12 4.57 -7.50 -11.49
N GLY A 13 4.86 -8.68 -10.92
CA GLY A 13 5.90 -9.61 -11.36
C GLY A 13 7.30 -9.06 -11.13
N VAL A 14 7.43 -8.24 -10.09
CA VAL A 14 8.69 -7.71 -9.54
C VAL A 14 8.65 -8.06 -8.06
N ARG A 15 9.49 -9.03 -7.64
CA ARG A 15 9.43 -9.64 -6.31
C ARG A 15 9.37 -8.63 -5.16
N ALA A 16 10.13 -7.54 -5.25
CA ALA A 16 10.16 -6.51 -4.22
C ALA A 16 8.84 -5.73 -4.08
N ILE A 17 8.09 -5.57 -5.18
CA ILE A 17 6.77 -4.95 -5.22
C ILE A 17 5.73 -5.94 -4.68
N ASP A 18 5.71 -7.15 -5.25
CA ASP A 18 4.74 -8.17 -4.90
C ASP A 18 4.83 -8.53 -3.40
N ALA A 19 6.04 -8.77 -2.87
CA ALA A 19 6.23 -9.03 -1.45
C ALA A 19 5.83 -7.85 -0.55
N GLY A 20 6.01 -6.61 -1.01
CA GLY A 20 5.56 -5.42 -0.28
C GLY A 20 4.04 -5.34 -0.20
N ARG A 21 3.35 -5.67 -1.29
CA ARG A 21 1.89 -5.73 -1.37
C ARG A 21 1.32 -6.85 -0.49
N GLU A 22 1.91 -8.04 -0.55
CA GLU A 22 1.52 -9.18 0.29
C GLU A 22 1.67 -8.87 1.78
N TYR A 23 2.81 -8.27 2.16
CA TYR A 23 3.05 -7.82 3.52
C TYR A 23 2.01 -6.78 3.94
N MET A 24 1.63 -5.85 3.06
CA MET A 24 0.60 -4.86 3.38
C MET A 24 -0.76 -5.53 3.62
N PHE A 25 -1.19 -6.45 2.77
CA PHE A 25 -2.44 -7.19 2.99
C PHE A 25 -2.44 -7.94 4.32
N PHE A 26 -1.30 -8.57 4.68
CA PHE A 26 -1.13 -9.20 5.98
C PHE A 26 -1.28 -8.19 7.14
N VAL A 27 -0.63 -7.03 7.02
CA VAL A 27 -0.74 -5.95 8.03
C VAL A 27 -2.18 -5.45 8.14
N LEU A 28 -2.90 -5.27 7.03
CA LEU A 28 -4.28 -4.81 7.07
C LEU A 28 -5.20 -5.81 7.76
N ASP A 29 -5.10 -7.08 7.39
CA ASP A 29 -5.88 -8.15 8.02
C ASP A 29 -5.59 -8.20 9.52
N ARG A 30 -4.32 -8.06 9.91
CA ARG A 30 -3.92 -8.09 11.33
C ARG A 30 -4.33 -6.85 12.11
N PHE A 31 -4.19 -5.66 11.54
CA PHE A 31 -4.42 -4.40 12.26
C PHE A 31 -5.89 -4.02 12.34
N PHE A 32 -6.66 -4.33 11.31
CA PHE A 32 -8.05 -3.90 11.20
C PHE A 32 -9.06 -5.03 11.41
N HIS A 33 -8.60 -6.22 11.84
CA HIS A 33 -9.50 -7.30 12.23
C HIS A 33 -10.49 -6.84 13.34
N PRO A 34 -11.78 -7.21 13.28
CA PRO A 34 -12.80 -6.76 14.25
C PRO A 34 -12.49 -7.14 15.71
N GLN A 35 -11.71 -8.20 15.94
CA GLN A 35 -11.32 -8.64 17.29
C GLN A 35 -10.11 -7.88 17.86
N VAL A 36 -9.50 -6.97 17.09
CA VAL A 36 -8.35 -6.20 17.55
C VAL A 36 -8.85 -4.92 18.21
N ILE A 37 -8.73 -4.89 19.54
CA ILE A 37 -9.16 -3.79 20.39
C ILE A 37 -8.13 -2.67 20.35
N CYS A 38 -8.59 -1.42 20.36
CA CYS A 38 -7.74 -0.26 20.44
C CYS A 38 -6.98 -0.19 21.76
N ALA A 39 -5.66 0.02 21.68
CA ALA A 39 -4.78 0.14 22.84
C ALA A 39 -5.01 1.44 23.63
N ASP A 40 -5.43 2.51 22.96
CA ASP A 40 -5.70 3.83 23.56
C ASP A 40 -7.06 4.38 23.09
N PRO A 41 -8.18 3.86 23.61
CA PRO A 41 -9.52 4.32 23.22
C PRO A 41 -9.69 5.83 23.49
N GLY A 42 -10.19 6.58 22.51
CA GLY A 42 -10.34 8.04 22.63
C GLY A 42 -9.11 8.85 22.20
N GLY A 43 -7.95 8.21 22.05
CA GLY A 43 -6.72 8.84 21.59
C GLY A 43 -6.36 8.54 20.13
N THR A 44 -5.07 8.64 19.82
CA THR A 44 -4.52 8.37 18.47
C THR A 44 -4.47 6.87 18.19
N CYS A 45 -4.86 6.46 16.99
CA CYS A 45 -4.84 5.05 16.61
C CYS A 45 -3.44 4.62 16.15
N SER A 46 -2.65 4.01 17.03
CA SER A 46 -1.30 3.48 16.69
C SER A 46 -1.30 2.52 15.50
N ARG A 47 -2.33 1.68 15.37
CA ARG A 47 -2.49 0.78 14.21
C ARG A 47 -2.59 1.52 12.88
N LEU A 48 -3.28 2.66 12.88
CA LEU A 48 -3.38 3.51 11.70
C LEU A 48 -2.05 4.20 11.41
N GLU A 49 -1.35 4.69 12.43
CA GLU A 49 0.00 5.26 12.29
C GLU A 49 0.99 4.26 11.70
N ASP A 50 0.99 3.04 12.23
CA ASP A 50 1.88 1.97 11.79
C ASP A 50 1.57 1.56 10.35
N ALA A 51 0.29 1.42 9.99
CA ALA A 51 -0.12 1.15 8.61
C ALA A 51 0.34 2.26 7.65
N ILE A 52 0.20 3.53 8.04
CA ILE A 52 0.67 4.69 7.26
C ILE A 52 2.20 4.62 7.09
N HIS A 53 2.93 4.33 8.17
CA HIS A 53 4.38 4.23 8.13
C HIS A 53 4.85 3.12 7.18
N PHE A 54 4.29 1.92 7.30
CA PHE A 54 4.63 0.80 6.43
C PHE A 54 4.34 1.12 4.96
N LEU A 55 3.18 1.72 4.69
CA LEU A 55 2.77 2.03 3.32
C LEU A 55 3.66 3.09 2.70
N LYS A 56 4.01 4.12 3.46
CA LYS A 56 4.97 5.14 3.01
C LYS A 56 6.34 4.52 2.70
N LYS A 57 6.84 3.61 3.54
CA LYS A 57 8.12 2.93 3.31
C LYS A 57 8.11 2.03 2.07
N HIS A 58 7.02 1.32 1.85
CA HIS A 58 6.83 0.52 0.64
C HIS A 58 6.84 1.41 -0.61
N GLN A 59 6.07 2.50 -0.61
CA GLN A 59 5.99 3.47 -1.71
C GLN A 59 7.36 4.13 -2.00
N GLU A 60 8.10 4.52 -0.96
CA GLU A 60 9.47 5.06 -1.10
C GLU A 60 10.42 4.05 -1.78
N ARG A 61 10.29 2.77 -1.42
CA ARG A 61 11.09 1.69 -2.03
C ARG A 61 10.72 1.48 -3.50
N GLU A 62 9.43 1.48 -3.84
CA GLU A 62 8.99 1.37 -5.23
C GLU A 62 9.51 2.52 -6.07
N GLU A 63 9.34 3.76 -5.59
CA GLU A 63 9.81 4.94 -6.30
C GLU A 63 11.32 4.90 -6.56
N ARG A 64 12.10 4.38 -5.59
CA ARG A 64 13.53 4.15 -5.77
C ARG A 64 13.81 3.08 -6.84
N LEU A 65 13.11 1.94 -6.80
CA LEU A 65 13.24 0.89 -7.81
C LEU A 65 12.88 1.40 -9.22
N MET A 66 11.88 2.27 -9.34
CA MET A 66 11.51 2.89 -10.61
C MET A 66 12.64 3.76 -11.16
N ILE A 67 13.29 4.55 -10.31
CA ILE A 67 14.45 5.36 -10.68
C ILE A 67 15.62 4.47 -11.11
N GLU A 68 15.95 3.45 -10.31
CA GLU A 68 17.04 2.50 -10.56
C GLU A 68 16.83 1.73 -11.88
N ALA A 69 15.59 1.34 -12.18
CA ALA A 69 15.26 0.66 -13.43
C ALA A 69 15.22 1.59 -14.66
N GLY A 70 15.29 2.92 -14.47
CA GLY A 70 15.13 3.91 -15.54
C GLY A 70 13.68 4.14 -15.98
N TYR A 71 12.70 3.73 -15.17
CA TYR A 71 11.29 4.03 -15.40
C TYR A 71 11.00 5.49 -15.01
N LEU A 72 11.25 6.41 -15.94
CA LEU A 72 11.18 7.86 -15.73
C LEU A 72 10.04 8.51 -16.53
N GLY A 73 9.90 9.84 -16.41
CA GLY A 73 8.92 10.61 -17.18
C GLY A 73 7.48 10.49 -16.63
N TYR A 74 6.51 10.47 -17.54
CA TYR A 74 5.08 10.57 -17.17
C TYR A 74 4.58 9.42 -16.30
N GLY A 75 5.06 8.19 -16.56
CA GLY A 75 4.70 7.00 -15.78
C GLY A 75 5.12 7.15 -14.32
N PHE A 76 6.38 7.50 -14.07
CA PHE A 76 6.90 7.76 -12.72
C PHE A 76 6.18 8.92 -12.03
N ALA A 77 6.02 10.05 -12.72
CA ALA A 77 5.36 11.23 -12.15
C ALA A 77 3.92 10.93 -11.73
N THR A 78 3.20 10.14 -12.53
CA THR A 78 1.82 9.75 -12.23
C THR A 78 1.74 8.74 -11.08
N HIS A 79 2.62 7.72 -11.07
CA HIS A 79 2.70 6.74 -9.97
C HIS A 79 2.95 7.43 -8.62
N LYS A 80 3.98 8.29 -8.57
CA LYS A 80 4.31 9.10 -7.39
C LYS A 80 3.18 10.03 -6.96
N ARG A 81 2.44 10.59 -7.92
CA ARG A 81 1.25 11.41 -7.61
C ARG A 81 0.18 10.59 -6.89
N LYS A 82 -0.07 9.34 -7.32
CA LYS A 82 -1.02 8.44 -6.66
C LYS A 82 -0.61 8.04 -5.25
N HIS A 83 0.68 7.79 -5.02
CA HIS A 83 1.21 7.62 -3.67
C HIS A 83 0.92 8.84 -2.80
N LYS A 84 1.23 10.06 -3.28
CA LYS A 84 0.96 11.30 -2.55
C LYS A 84 -0.53 11.53 -2.26
N GLU A 85 -1.42 11.18 -3.20
CA GLU A 85 -2.88 11.26 -3.00
C GLU A 85 -3.32 10.35 -1.85
N LEU A 86 -2.84 9.11 -1.81
CA LEU A 86 -3.14 8.19 -0.72
C LEU A 86 -2.63 8.71 0.62
N GLN A 87 -1.37 9.17 0.67
CA GLN A 87 -0.79 9.69 1.91
C GLN A 87 -1.57 10.89 2.46
N ARG A 88 -2.14 11.75 1.60
CA ARG A 88 -3.03 12.83 2.06
C ARG A 88 -4.35 12.31 2.62
N ASN A 89 -4.94 11.30 1.98
CA ASN A 89 -6.19 10.69 2.48
C ASN A 89 -5.96 10.02 3.85
N LEU A 90 -4.83 9.34 4.01
CA LEU A 90 -4.47 8.71 5.27
C LEU A 90 -4.11 9.71 6.37
N ASP A 91 -3.41 10.80 6.03
CA ASP A 91 -3.16 11.90 6.96
C ASP A 91 -4.47 12.53 7.45
N LYS A 92 -5.46 12.67 6.55
CA LYS A 92 -6.81 13.11 6.93
C LYS A 92 -7.47 12.12 7.88
N MET A 93 -7.49 10.83 7.54
CA MET A 93 -8.05 9.77 8.39
C MET A 93 -7.40 9.77 9.78
N ARG A 94 -6.06 9.86 9.85
CA ARG A 94 -5.29 9.92 11.09
C ARG A 94 -5.73 11.08 12.01
N ARG A 95 -6.04 12.24 11.43
CA ARG A 95 -6.49 13.42 12.19
C ARG A 95 -7.95 13.35 12.62
N THR A 96 -8.78 12.62 11.89
CA THR A 96 -10.23 12.59 12.11
C THR A 96 -10.72 11.36 12.88
N LEU A 97 -10.01 10.24 12.75
CA LEU A 97 -10.41 8.98 13.35
C LEU A 97 -9.82 8.85 14.75
N VAL A 98 -10.68 8.60 15.71
CA VAL A 98 -10.33 8.38 17.11
C VAL A 98 -10.25 6.88 17.37
N CYS A 99 -9.21 6.40 18.07
CA CYS A 99 -9.07 4.97 18.30
C CYS A 99 -10.31 4.41 19.01
N GLY A 100 -10.92 3.37 18.42
CA GLY A 100 -12.10 2.69 18.96
C GLY A 100 -13.42 3.39 18.59
N GLY A 101 -13.36 4.58 18.01
CA GLY A 101 -14.53 5.36 17.58
C GLY A 101 -14.86 5.24 16.08
N TYR A 102 -14.12 4.44 15.33
CA TYR A 102 -14.35 4.23 13.89
C TYR A 102 -14.52 2.74 13.56
N ASP A 103 -15.26 2.48 12.48
CA ASP A 103 -15.36 1.14 11.91
C ASP A 103 -14.02 0.74 11.26
N SER A 104 -13.35 -0.25 11.84
CA SER A 104 -12.06 -0.73 11.33
C SER A 104 -12.20 -1.37 9.94
N ALA A 105 -13.35 -1.96 9.62
CA ALA A 105 -13.59 -2.53 8.30
C ALA A 105 -13.56 -1.46 7.20
N MET A 106 -14.12 -0.27 7.45
CA MET A 106 -14.08 0.85 6.51
C MET A 106 -12.64 1.23 6.11
N VAL A 107 -11.71 1.24 7.06
CA VAL A 107 -10.29 1.56 6.77
C VAL A 107 -9.63 0.43 5.99
N ALA A 108 -9.88 -0.82 6.37
CA ALA A 108 -9.38 -2.00 5.67
C ALA A 108 -9.88 -2.07 4.22
N ASP A 109 -11.17 -1.80 3.98
CA ASP A 109 -11.79 -1.79 2.67
C ASP A 109 -11.24 -0.67 1.79
N PHE A 110 -11.10 0.54 2.35
CA PHE A 110 -10.49 1.66 1.64
C PHE A 110 -9.07 1.33 1.16
N LEU A 111 -8.23 0.80 2.04
CA LEU A 111 -6.84 0.45 1.73
C LEU A 111 -6.76 -0.72 0.75
N THR A 112 -7.57 -1.76 0.96
CA THR A 112 -7.67 -2.93 0.06
C THR A 112 -8.04 -2.52 -1.35
N GLU A 113 -9.08 -1.70 -1.50
CA GLU A 113 -9.57 -1.25 -2.78
C GLU A 113 -8.58 -0.29 -3.46
N TRP A 114 -7.92 0.59 -2.69
CA TRP A 114 -6.85 1.42 -3.22
C TRP A 114 -5.70 0.57 -3.77
N MET A 115 -5.21 -0.42 -3.01
CA MET A 115 -4.09 -1.28 -3.42
C MET A 115 -4.41 -2.11 -4.66
N LYS A 116 -5.61 -2.70 -4.75
CA LYS A 116 -6.04 -3.47 -5.93
C LYS A 116 -6.03 -2.63 -7.20
N ARG A 117 -6.60 -1.42 -7.12
CA ARG A 117 -6.62 -0.47 -8.25
C ARG A 117 -5.22 0.05 -8.58
N HIS A 118 -4.41 0.34 -7.57
CA HIS A 118 -3.06 0.86 -7.78
C HIS A 118 -2.15 -0.19 -8.44
N ALA A 119 -2.21 -1.43 -7.96
CA ALA A 119 -1.48 -2.56 -8.54
C ALA A 119 -1.81 -2.77 -10.02
N THR A 120 -3.11 -2.74 -10.36
CA THR A 120 -3.56 -2.95 -11.73
C THR A 120 -3.12 -1.82 -12.66
N ASN A 121 -3.23 -0.57 -12.22
CA ASN A 121 -3.08 0.60 -13.09
C ASN A 121 -1.66 1.18 -13.12
N PHE A 122 -0.83 0.91 -12.12
CA PHE A 122 0.48 1.54 -11.96
C PHE A 122 1.60 0.53 -11.73
N ASP A 123 1.45 -0.40 -10.78
CA ASP A 123 2.53 -1.35 -10.45
C ASP A 123 2.75 -2.37 -11.57
N LYS A 124 1.68 -2.87 -12.19
CA LYS A 124 1.76 -3.81 -13.31
C LYS A 124 2.45 -3.21 -14.54
N PRO A 125 2.11 -2.00 -15.02
CA PRO A 125 2.87 -1.33 -16.07
C PRO A 125 4.36 -1.15 -15.76
N PHE A 126 4.71 -0.79 -14.52
CA PHE A 126 6.11 -0.71 -14.11
C PHE A 126 6.79 -2.08 -14.15
N GLY A 127 6.14 -3.12 -13.62
CA GLY A 127 6.69 -4.47 -13.64
C GLY A 127 6.86 -5.05 -15.05
N ASP A 128 5.93 -4.73 -15.95
CA ASP A 128 6.06 -5.02 -17.38
C ASP A 128 7.28 -4.34 -18.02
N PHE A 129 7.56 -3.08 -17.65
CA PHE A 129 8.76 -2.37 -18.10
C PHE A 129 10.04 -3.04 -17.60
N VAL A 130 10.10 -3.42 -16.32
CA VAL A 130 11.26 -4.12 -15.75
C VAL A 130 11.51 -5.45 -16.47
N ARG A 131 10.47 -6.25 -16.71
CA ARG A 131 10.59 -7.54 -17.44
C ARG A 131 11.08 -7.37 -18.88
N ARG A 132 10.75 -6.27 -19.54
CA ARG A 132 11.17 -5.98 -20.92
C ARG A 132 12.62 -5.49 -21.04
N GLY A 133 13.38 -5.50 -19.95
CA GLY A 133 14.79 -5.12 -19.96
C GLY A 133 15.03 -3.66 -19.60
N GLY A 134 14.20 -3.09 -18.71
CA GLY A 134 14.54 -1.84 -18.02
C GLY A 134 16.00 -1.86 -17.58
N THR A 135 16.70 -0.73 -17.75
CA THR A 135 18.15 -0.60 -17.62
C THR A 135 18.64 -1.30 -16.35
N LYS A 136 19.29 -2.47 -16.54
CA LYS A 136 19.75 -3.32 -15.44
C LYS A 136 20.78 -2.60 -14.60
N THR A 137 20.43 -2.28 -13.36
CA THR A 137 21.29 -2.49 -12.20
C THR A 137 20.40 -2.86 -11.00
N ILE A 138 19.87 -4.10 -10.96
CA ILE A 138 19.18 -4.67 -9.79
C ILE A 138 19.75 -6.05 -9.54
#